data_AF-A0A940M5A4-F1
#
_entry.id   AF-A0A940M5A4-F1
#
_cell.length_a   1.000
_cell.length_b   1.000
_cell.length_c   1.000
_cell.angle_alpha   90.00
_cell.angle_beta   90.00
_cell.angle_gamma   90.00
#
_symmetry.space_group_name_H-M   'P 1'
#
loop_
_entity.id
_entity.type
_entity.pdbx_description
1 polymer ?
#
loop_
_entity_poly.entity_id
_entity_poly.type
_entity_poly.pdbx_seq_one_letter_code
_entity_poly.pdbx_strand_id
1 'polypeptide(L)'
;MTGTYPWPDGRRAGLCVTFDFDGESPLLWRLRNDPPGDVAELEQRRYGPRRGVHNILDALESAGVRATFFVPGWIARTYRPAVEEIHAAGHELALHGWCHEPPAYLDDAELRSTLTRARDLLGEISGTAPTGYRSPSFRMSPDAFDTLAGLGLAYDSSVMGDDRPYRIGELVEIPVDWATDDAVYYRYTGGGETRPPYGAGDLYDAWHAELAGARETGSLVNLTMHPWQSGRPARVLWLRQLLSDAKEFGDIWIGPAGELAAHHGKSAPREPAALDVPTETLGWPL
;
A
#
# COMPACT_ATOMS: atom_id res chain seq x y z
N MET A 1 24.60 15.83 7.28
CA MET A 1 23.23 16.30 7.04
C MET A 1 22.85 15.85 5.65
N THR A 2 22.08 14.77 5.51
CA THR A 2 21.50 14.39 4.21
C THR A 2 20.59 15.53 3.77
N GLY A 3 20.73 16.00 2.53
CA GLY A 3 19.99 17.17 2.04
C GLY A 3 18.47 16.99 2.15
N THR A 4 17.73 18.08 2.24
CA THR A 4 16.25 18.10 2.25
C THR A 4 15.69 17.39 1.02
N TYR A 5 14.75 16.46 1.21
CA TYR A 5 14.04 15.83 0.09
C TYR A 5 13.13 16.86 -0.59
N PRO A 6 13.13 16.97 -1.93
CA PRO A 6 12.28 17.92 -2.64
C PRO A 6 10.85 17.39 -2.69
N TRP A 7 10.04 17.59 -1.66
CA TRP A 7 8.65 17.13 -1.69
C TRP A 7 7.82 17.88 -2.74
N PRO A 8 6.74 17.27 -3.28
CA PRO A 8 5.82 17.96 -4.16
C PRO A 8 5.31 19.26 -3.51
N ASP A 9 5.05 20.28 -4.34
CA ASP A 9 4.64 21.63 -3.91
C ASP A 9 5.58 22.33 -2.91
N GLY A 10 6.83 21.87 -2.77
CA GLY A 10 7.78 22.41 -1.81
C GLY A 10 7.41 22.15 -0.35
N ARG A 11 6.61 21.11 -0.09
CA ARG A 11 6.22 20.69 1.26
C ARG A 11 7.42 20.19 2.05
N ARG A 12 7.23 19.99 3.35
CA ARG A 12 8.28 19.55 4.26
C ARG A 12 8.34 18.03 4.38
N ALA A 13 7.20 17.36 4.30
CA ALA A 13 7.03 15.92 4.45
C ALA A 13 5.95 15.40 3.48
N GLY A 14 5.83 14.08 3.36
CA GLY A 14 4.80 13.42 2.57
C GLY A 14 3.90 12.51 3.40
N LEU A 15 2.64 12.39 3.00
CA LEU A 15 1.68 11.41 3.47
C LEU A 15 1.07 10.71 2.26
N CYS A 16 1.40 9.43 2.08
CA CYS A 16 0.65 8.55 1.18
C CYS A 16 -0.49 7.89 1.96
N VAL A 17 -1.71 8.02 1.45
CA VAL A 17 -2.87 7.31 1.98
C VAL A 17 -3.11 6.10 1.09
N THR A 18 -2.78 4.91 1.58
CA THR A 18 -2.85 3.69 0.77
C THR A 18 -3.69 2.60 1.42
N PHE A 19 -4.33 1.80 0.57
CA PHE A 19 -5.17 0.69 1.00
C PHE A 19 -4.81 -0.60 0.27
N ASP A 20 -4.50 -1.64 1.03
CA ASP A 20 -4.34 -3.00 0.51
C ASP A 20 -5.74 -3.65 0.53
N PHE A 21 -6.37 -3.71 -0.65
CA PHE A 21 -7.75 -4.17 -0.79
C PHE A 21 -7.83 -5.71 -0.83
N ASP A 22 -7.32 -6.33 0.22
CA ASP A 22 -7.09 -7.79 0.30
C ASP A 22 -8.35 -8.65 0.23
N GLY A 23 -9.41 -8.23 0.94
CA GLY A 23 -10.55 -9.09 1.24
C GLY A 23 -10.11 -10.50 1.66
N GLU A 24 -10.65 -11.52 0.99
CA GLU A 24 -10.36 -12.92 1.28
C GLU A 24 -9.06 -13.44 0.68
N SER A 25 -8.44 -12.76 -0.29
CA SER A 25 -7.35 -13.36 -1.06
C SER A 25 -6.17 -13.86 -0.22
N PRO A 26 -5.71 -13.18 0.85
CA PRO A 26 -4.63 -13.72 1.69
C PRO A 26 -5.01 -15.03 2.38
N LEU A 27 -6.27 -15.17 2.81
CA LEU A 27 -6.77 -16.40 3.43
C LEU A 27 -6.85 -17.54 2.41
N LEU A 28 -7.39 -17.23 1.23
CA LEU A 28 -7.49 -18.19 0.12
C LEU A 28 -6.12 -18.69 -0.31
N TRP A 29 -5.12 -17.82 -0.39
CA TRP A 29 -3.75 -18.22 -0.69
C TRP A 29 -3.14 -19.10 0.40
N ARG A 30 -3.15 -18.65 1.67
CA ARG A 30 -2.50 -19.38 2.77
C ARG A 30 -3.11 -20.76 3.00
N LEU A 31 -4.42 -20.89 2.90
CA LEU A 31 -5.15 -22.12 3.23
C LEU A 31 -5.62 -22.91 1.98
N ARG A 32 -5.06 -22.62 0.80
CA ARG A 32 -5.44 -23.25 -0.48
C ARG A 32 -5.39 -24.78 -0.48
N ASN A 33 -4.52 -25.37 0.33
CA ASN A 33 -4.34 -26.82 0.42
C ASN A 33 -5.10 -27.46 1.60
N ASP A 34 -5.54 -26.66 2.57
CA ASP A 34 -6.23 -27.14 3.78
C ASP A 34 -7.22 -26.07 4.29
N PRO A 35 -8.40 -25.96 3.65
CA PRO A 35 -9.39 -24.95 4.03
C PRO A 35 -9.94 -25.20 5.44
N PRO A 36 -10.22 -24.14 6.22
CA PRO A 36 -10.75 -24.29 7.57
C PRO A 36 -12.18 -24.84 7.53
N GLY A 37 -12.57 -25.53 8.61
CA GLY A 37 -13.93 -26.07 8.77
C GLY A 37 -14.99 -25.04 9.13
N ASP A 38 -14.58 -23.80 9.44
CA ASP A 38 -15.45 -22.67 9.78
C ASP A 38 -15.25 -21.49 8.81
N VAL A 39 -16.14 -20.50 8.92
CA VAL A 39 -16.17 -19.31 8.04
C VAL A 39 -15.87 -18.01 8.80
N ALA A 40 -15.37 -18.07 10.03
CA ALA A 40 -15.25 -16.90 10.90
C ALA A 40 -14.26 -15.87 10.35
N GLU A 41 -13.02 -16.27 10.01
CA GLU A 41 -12.04 -15.36 9.39
C GLU A 41 -12.52 -14.90 8.01
N LEU A 42 -13.13 -15.81 7.24
CA LEU A 42 -13.65 -15.51 5.89
C LEU A 42 -14.68 -14.37 5.92
N GLU A 43 -15.63 -14.41 6.84
CA GLU A 43 -16.65 -13.37 6.99
C GLU A 43 -16.07 -12.07 7.58
N GLN A 44 -15.06 -12.14 8.45
CA GLN A 44 -14.34 -10.93 8.89
C GLN A 44 -13.69 -10.20 7.71
N ARG A 45 -13.06 -10.94 6.79
CA ARG A 45 -12.40 -10.39 5.59
C ARG A 45 -13.40 -9.83 4.58
N ARG A 46 -14.52 -10.53 4.37
CA ARG A 46 -15.62 -10.08 3.50
C ARG A 46 -16.25 -8.75 3.92
N TYR A 47 -16.06 -8.33 5.17
CA TYR A 47 -16.47 -7.00 5.59
C TYR A 47 -15.83 -5.89 4.75
N GLY A 48 -14.57 -6.07 4.34
CA GLY A 48 -13.84 -5.06 3.56
C GLY A 48 -14.55 -4.72 2.26
N PRO A 49 -14.72 -5.67 1.33
CA PRO A 49 -15.42 -5.41 0.07
C PRO A 49 -16.91 -5.11 0.22
N ARG A 50 -17.59 -5.62 1.26
CA ARG A 50 -19.04 -5.42 1.44
C ARG A 50 -19.43 -4.11 2.11
N ARG A 51 -18.55 -3.53 2.94
CA ARG A 51 -18.90 -2.36 3.75
C ARG A 51 -17.72 -1.46 4.07
N GLY A 52 -16.58 -2.05 4.42
CA GLY A 52 -15.40 -1.30 4.86
C GLY A 52 -14.89 -0.31 3.82
N VAL A 53 -14.87 -0.73 2.55
CA VAL A 53 -14.42 0.12 1.43
C VAL A 53 -15.31 1.36 1.26
N HIS A 54 -16.64 1.22 1.30
CA HIS A 54 -17.54 2.36 1.17
C HIS A 54 -17.39 3.36 2.33
N ASN A 55 -17.24 2.88 3.57
CA ASN A 55 -17.00 3.78 4.70
C ASN A 55 -15.67 4.55 4.56
N ILE A 56 -14.66 3.94 3.94
CA ILE A 56 -13.37 4.57 3.64
C ILE A 56 -13.54 5.60 2.53
N LEU A 57 -14.24 5.28 1.44
CA LEU A 57 -14.51 6.22 0.36
C LEU A 57 -15.23 7.48 0.87
N ASP A 58 -16.24 7.31 1.72
CA ASP A 58 -16.93 8.44 2.38
C ASP A 58 -15.97 9.31 3.21
N ALA A 59 -14.98 8.70 3.87
CA ALA A 59 -13.98 9.41 4.67
C ALA A 59 -12.98 10.17 3.80
N LEU A 60 -12.51 9.55 2.71
CA LEU A 60 -11.62 10.17 1.73
C LEU A 60 -12.31 11.34 1.01
N GLU A 61 -13.57 11.17 0.60
CA GLU A 61 -14.38 12.21 -0.01
C GLU A 61 -14.57 13.39 0.94
N SER A 62 -14.98 13.12 2.18
CA SER A 62 -15.14 14.16 3.22
C SER A 62 -13.86 14.94 3.49
N ALA A 63 -12.70 14.27 3.40
CA ALA A 63 -11.39 14.88 3.57
C ALA A 63 -10.88 15.58 2.29
N GLY A 64 -11.48 15.32 1.13
CA GLY A 64 -10.98 15.77 -0.17
C GLY A 64 -9.60 15.20 -0.51
N VAL A 65 -9.35 13.94 -0.12
CA VAL A 65 -8.05 13.27 -0.27
C VAL A 65 -8.16 12.15 -1.31
N ARG A 66 -7.20 12.07 -2.22
CA ARG A 66 -7.03 10.91 -3.11
C ARG A 66 -6.04 9.92 -2.51
N ALA A 67 -6.29 8.63 -2.76
CA ALA A 67 -5.55 7.51 -2.21
C ALA A 67 -5.13 6.54 -3.31
N THR A 68 -4.27 5.60 -2.97
CA THR A 68 -3.90 4.44 -3.79
C THR A 68 -4.51 3.18 -3.20
N PHE A 69 -5.18 2.38 -4.03
CA PHE A 69 -5.67 1.06 -3.68
C PHE A 69 -4.83 0.00 -4.40
N PHE A 70 -4.09 -0.80 -3.63
CA PHE A 70 -3.39 -1.98 -4.12
C PHE A 70 -4.39 -3.15 -4.13
N VAL A 71 -4.72 -3.64 -5.33
CA VAL A 71 -5.85 -4.57 -5.52
C VAL A 71 -5.35 -5.92 -6.07
N PRO A 72 -5.58 -7.04 -5.37
CA PRO A 72 -5.37 -8.36 -5.92
C PRO A 72 -6.31 -8.63 -7.10
N GLY A 73 -5.82 -9.23 -8.18
CA GLY A 73 -6.65 -9.52 -9.36
C GLY A 73 -7.89 -10.39 -9.08
N TRP A 74 -7.80 -11.31 -8.12
CA TRP A 74 -8.94 -12.10 -7.65
C TRP A 74 -10.01 -11.23 -6.99
N ILE A 75 -9.61 -10.21 -6.20
CA ILE A 75 -10.52 -9.24 -5.61
C ILE A 75 -11.14 -8.36 -6.69
N ALA A 76 -10.33 -7.84 -7.63
CA ALA A 76 -10.83 -7.08 -8.76
C ALA A 76 -11.86 -7.85 -9.59
N ARG A 77 -11.67 -9.15 -9.77
CA ARG A 77 -12.63 -10.02 -10.47
C ARG A 77 -13.90 -10.25 -9.64
N THR A 78 -13.74 -10.52 -8.35
CA THR A 78 -14.84 -10.98 -7.48
C THR A 78 -15.73 -9.83 -7.03
N TYR A 79 -15.13 -8.68 -6.76
CA TYR A 79 -15.75 -7.45 -6.27
C TYR A 79 -15.58 -6.30 -7.26
N ARG A 80 -15.66 -6.61 -8.57
CA ARG A 80 -15.49 -5.64 -9.65
C ARG A 80 -16.27 -4.33 -9.42
N PRO A 81 -17.57 -4.34 -9.01
CA PRO A 81 -18.30 -3.10 -8.78
C PRO A 81 -17.67 -2.19 -7.72
N ALA A 82 -17.09 -2.76 -6.65
CA ALA A 82 -16.41 -1.96 -5.62
C ALA A 82 -15.10 -1.36 -6.15
N VAL A 83 -14.37 -2.08 -7.03
CA VAL A 83 -13.15 -1.57 -7.64
C VAL A 83 -13.44 -0.48 -8.68
N GLU A 84 -14.53 -0.64 -9.44
CA GLU A 84 -15.06 0.40 -10.34
C GLU A 84 -15.46 1.66 -9.56
N GLU A 85 -16.10 1.52 -8.39
CA GLU A 85 -16.45 2.63 -7.51
C GLU A 85 -15.20 3.38 -6.98
N ILE A 86 -14.18 2.63 -6.52
CA ILE A 86 -12.89 3.21 -6.10
C ILE A 86 -12.29 4.06 -7.23
N HIS A 87 -12.26 3.52 -8.45
CA HIS A 87 -11.71 4.23 -9.60
C HIS A 87 -12.56 5.44 -9.99
N ALA A 88 -13.89 5.31 -10.00
CA ALA A 88 -14.82 6.39 -10.30
C ALA A 88 -14.73 7.54 -9.29
N ALA A 89 -14.36 7.27 -8.03
CA ALA A 89 -14.07 8.27 -7.01
C ALA A 89 -12.71 8.98 -7.22
N GLY A 90 -11.95 8.63 -8.26
CA GLY A 90 -10.69 9.28 -8.63
C GLY A 90 -9.47 8.77 -7.87
N HIS A 91 -9.56 7.59 -7.25
CA HIS A 91 -8.43 6.94 -6.59
C HIS A 91 -7.59 6.11 -7.56
N GLU A 92 -6.30 5.99 -7.25
CA GLU A 92 -5.36 5.18 -8.03
C GLU A 92 -5.61 3.68 -7.76
N LEU A 93 -5.56 2.86 -8.82
CA LEU A 93 -5.52 1.40 -8.72
C LEU A 93 -4.11 0.90 -9.04
N ALA A 94 -3.54 0.12 -8.13
CA ALA A 94 -2.21 -0.48 -8.24
C ALA A 94 -2.27 -2.00 -8.03
N LEU A 95 -1.23 -2.71 -8.45
CA LEU A 95 -1.16 -4.18 -8.41
C LEU A 95 -0.82 -4.72 -7.02
N HIS A 96 -1.48 -5.82 -6.65
CA HIS A 96 -1.21 -6.53 -5.39
C HIS A 96 -1.25 -8.06 -5.58
N GLY A 97 -0.63 -8.54 -6.66
CA GLY A 97 -0.73 -9.92 -7.10
C GLY A 97 -2.11 -10.27 -7.69
N TRP A 98 -2.38 -11.57 -7.83
CA TRP A 98 -3.68 -12.11 -8.21
C TRP A 98 -4.46 -12.57 -6.98
N CYS A 99 -3.95 -13.52 -6.21
CA CYS A 99 -4.61 -14.04 -5.00
C CYS A 99 -3.79 -13.72 -3.74
N HIS A 100 -3.03 -12.62 -3.74
CA HIS A 100 -2.17 -12.23 -2.63
C HIS A 100 -1.05 -13.27 -2.35
N GLU A 101 -0.49 -13.83 -3.43
CA GLU A 101 0.73 -14.64 -3.40
C GLU A 101 1.98 -13.76 -3.33
N PRO A 102 2.88 -13.96 -2.34
CA PRO A 102 4.11 -13.18 -2.29
C PRO A 102 5.11 -13.63 -3.37
N PRO A 103 5.78 -12.70 -4.08
CA PRO A 103 6.84 -12.99 -5.06
C PRO A 103 7.92 -13.94 -4.54
N ALA A 104 8.24 -13.89 -3.26
CA ALA A 104 9.21 -14.79 -2.63
C ALA A 104 8.84 -16.29 -2.71
N TYR A 105 7.62 -16.64 -3.13
CA TYR A 105 7.14 -18.01 -3.29
C TYR A 105 6.77 -18.38 -4.74
N LEU A 106 7.07 -17.51 -5.70
CA LEU A 106 6.81 -17.73 -7.12
C LEU A 106 8.13 -17.76 -7.89
N ASP A 107 8.18 -18.53 -8.97
CA ASP A 107 9.23 -18.33 -9.98
C ASP A 107 8.91 -17.11 -10.89
N ASP A 108 9.89 -16.68 -11.71
CA ASP A 108 9.72 -15.52 -12.62
C ASP A 108 8.55 -15.71 -13.58
N ALA A 109 8.36 -16.92 -14.12
CA ALA A 109 7.29 -17.18 -15.09
C ALA A 109 5.91 -17.09 -14.42
N GLU A 110 5.77 -17.66 -13.23
CA GLU A 110 4.58 -17.58 -12.39
C GLU A 110 4.28 -16.13 -11.98
N LEU A 111 5.28 -15.38 -11.50
CA LEU A 111 5.14 -13.99 -11.11
C LEU A 111 4.71 -13.12 -12.31
N ARG A 112 5.40 -13.23 -13.44
CA ARG A 112 5.10 -12.47 -14.66
C ARG A 112 3.70 -12.75 -15.17
N SER A 113 3.29 -14.02 -15.21
CA SER A 113 1.94 -14.43 -15.63
C SER A 113 0.87 -13.88 -14.69
N THR A 114 1.10 -14.02 -13.38
CA THR A 114 0.23 -13.53 -12.30
C THR A 114 -0.02 -12.03 -12.41
N LEU A 115 1.07 -11.25 -12.51
CA LEU A 115 0.99 -9.79 -12.56
C LEU A 115 0.45 -9.28 -13.88
N THR A 116 0.81 -9.90 -15.02
CA THR A 116 0.22 -9.53 -16.33
C THR A 116 -1.29 -9.67 -16.29
N ARG A 117 -1.78 -10.80 -15.79
CA ARG A 117 -3.22 -11.06 -15.68
C ARG A 117 -3.94 -10.05 -14.78
N ALA A 118 -3.35 -9.70 -13.64
CA ALA A 118 -3.91 -8.69 -12.73
C ALA A 118 -3.89 -7.28 -13.36
N ARG A 119 -2.80 -6.93 -14.04
CA ARG A 119 -2.62 -5.65 -14.74
C ARG A 119 -3.62 -5.45 -15.85
N ASP A 120 -3.84 -6.47 -16.68
CA ASP A 120 -4.78 -6.40 -17.79
C ASP A 120 -6.21 -6.21 -17.25
N LEU A 121 -6.59 -6.97 -16.21
CA LEU A 121 -7.90 -6.84 -15.56
C LEU A 121 -8.13 -5.46 -14.94
N LEU A 122 -7.15 -4.93 -14.20
CA LEU A 122 -7.28 -3.60 -13.62
C LEU A 122 -7.30 -2.52 -14.73
N GLY A 123 -6.50 -2.69 -15.79
CA GLY A 123 -6.50 -1.80 -16.95
C GLY A 123 -7.84 -1.78 -17.70
N GLU A 124 -8.57 -2.90 -17.75
CA GLU A 124 -9.95 -2.94 -18.24
C GLU A 124 -10.90 -2.08 -17.39
N ILE A 125 -10.69 -2.05 -16.05
CA ILE A 125 -11.52 -1.28 -15.11
C ILE A 125 -11.20 0.21 -15.19
N SER A 126 -9.91 0.57 -15.17
CA SER A 126 -9.45 1.97 -15.12
C SER A 126 -9.27 2.64 -16.48
N GLY A 127 -9.33 1.88 -17.58
CA GLY A 127 -9.02 2.37 -18.92
C GLY A 127 -7.52 2.60 -19.18
N THR A 128 -6.67 2.45 -18.16
CA THR A 128 -5.21 2.59 -18.24
C THR A 128 -4.54 1.52 -17.39
N ALA A 129 -3.48 0.89 -17.91
CA ALA A 129 -2.72 -0.11 -17.16
C ALA A 129 -2.15 0.51 -15.86
N PRO A 130 -2.31 -0.16 -14.70
CA PRO A 130 -1.66 0.24 -13.46
C PRO A 130 -0.14 0.33 -13.61
N THR A 131 0.46 1.32 -12.98
CA THR A 131 1.91 1.56 -12.98
C THR A 131 2.58 1.22 -11.65
N GLY A 132 1.79 0.96 -10.61
CA GLY A 132 2.25 0.66 -9.26
C GLY A 132 2.11 -0.79 -8.88
N TYR A 133 2.98 -1.23 -7.97
CA TYR A 133 2.90 -2.52 -7.32
C TYR A 133 3.21 -2.42 -5.83
N ARG A 134 2.58 -3.32 -5.06
CA ARG A 134 2.97 -3.65 -3.70
C ARG A 134 2.93 -5.16 -3.55
N SER A 135 3.96 -5.71 -2.92
CA SER A 135 4.07 -7.12 -2.65
C SER A 135 3.10 -7.54 -1.56
N PRO A 136 2.32 -8.62 -1.78
CA PRO A 136 1.64 -9.32 -0.70
C PRO A 136 2.58 -9.58 0.48
N SER A 137 2.13 -9.17 1.68
CA SER A 137 2.90 -9.29 2.93
C SER A 137 4.28 -8.60 2.98
N PHE A 138 4.57 -7.65 2.08
CA PHE A 138 5.89 -6.99 1.96
C PHE A 138 7.06 -7.98 1.74
N ARG A 139 6.79 -9.08 1.02
CA ARG A 139 7.74 -10.18 0.80
C ARG A 139 8.21 -10.25 -0.66
N MET A 140 9.24 -9.49 -0.97
CA MET A 140 9.91 -9.47 -2.27
C MET A 140 10.99 -10.56 -2.40
N SER A 141 11.16 -11.10 -3.61
CA SER A 141 12.39 -11.78 -4.04
C SER A 141 13.30 -10.79 -4.80
N PRO A 142 14.63 -10.97 -4.82
CA PRO A 142 15.54 -10.10 -5.57
C PRO A 142 15.14 -9.94 -7.04
N ASP A 143 14.80 -11.04 -7.72
CA ASP A 143 14.48 -11.03 -9.15
C ASP A 143 13.11 -10.39 -9.46
N ALA A 144 12.28 -10.13 -8.43
CA ALA A 144 10.98 -9.50 -8.63
C ALA A 144 11.12 -8.07 -9.16
N PHE A 145 12.14 -7.32 -8.76
CA PHE A 145 12.33 -5.93 -9.22
C PHE A 145 12.52 -5.85 -10.74
N ASP A 146 13.35 -6.73 -11.32
CA ASP A 146 13.54 -6.81 -12.77
C ASP A 146 12.27 -7.31 -13.49
N THR A 147 11.51 -8.21 -12.85
CA THR A 147 10.23 -8.69 -13.38
C THR A 147 9.22 -7.55 -13.49
N LEU A 148 9.09 -6.74 -12.43
CA LEU A 148 8.19 -5.59 -12.35
C LEU A 148 8.58 -4.51 -13.36
N ALA A 149 9.87 -4.17 -13.47
CA ALA A 149 10.39 -3.24 -14.47
C ALA A 149 10.12 -3.74 -15.91
N GLY A 150 10.36 -5.02 -16.18
CA GLY A 150 10.06 -5.65 -17.47
C GLY A 150 8.57 -5.74 -17.81
N LEU A 151 7.67 -5.50 -16.86
CA LEU A 151 6.23 -5.34 -17.07
C LEU A 151 5.81 -3.87 -17.30
N GLY A 152 6.76 -2.93 -17.29
CA GLY A 152 6.52 -1.50 -17.50
C GLY A 152 5.95 -0.79 -16.26
N LEU A 153 6.14 -1.35 -15.07
CA LEU A 153 5.76 -0.67 -13.83
C LEU A 153 6.75 0.45 -13.53
N ALA A 154 6.24 1.53 -12.94
CA ALA A 154 7.02 2.71 -12.62
C ALA A 154 7.52 2.72 -11.16
N TYR A 155 6.80 2.05 -10.26
CA TYR A 155 7.12 2.05 -8.84
C TYR A 155 6.72 0.77 -8.11
N ASP A 156 7.48 0.50 -7.06
CA ASP A 156 7.20 -0.48 -6.02
C ASP A 156 6.94 0.24 -4.68
N SER A 157 6.21 -0.41 -3.78
CA SER A 157 5.96 0.07 -2.42
C SER A 157 5.91 -1.12 -1.47
N SER A 158 7.02 -1.83 -1.36
CA SER A 158 7.11 -3.12 -0.68
C SER A 158 8.24 -3.25 0.32
N VAL A 159 9.25 -2.39 0.25
CA VAL A 159 10.45 -2.50 1.09
C VAL A 159 10.66 -1.24 1.93
N MET A 160 11.59 -1.33 2.88
CA MET A 160 11.68 -0.41 4.02
C MET A 160 13.11 0.12 4.20
N GLY A 161 13.84 0.33 3.10
CA GLY A 161 15.27 0.67 3.12
C GLY A 161 15.58 2.12 3.51
N ASP A 162 14.59 3.00 3.45
CA ASP A 162 14.67 4.43 3.80
C ASP A 162 13.27 4.92 4.21
N ASP A 163 13.18 6.12 4.79
CA ASP A 163 11.93 6.81 5.12
C ASP A 163 11.53 7.85 4.05
N ARG A 164 12.26 7.92 2.94
CA ARG A 164 11.98 8.75 1.76
C ARG A 164 12.05 7.92 0.48
N PRO A 165 11.36 8.31 -0.60
CA PRO A 165 11.48 7.60 -1.88
C PRO A 165 12.93 7.53 -2.40
N TYR A 166 13.28 6.38 -2.97
CA TYR A 166 14.59 6.07 -3.56
C TYR A 166 14.39 5.15 -4.78
N ARG A 167 15.47 4.69 -5.44
CA ARG A 167 15.37 3.74 -6.56
C ARG A 167 15.90 2.37 -6.21
N ILE A 168 15.27 1.35 -6.78
CA ILE A 168 15.79 -0.02 -6.86
C ILE A 168 15.76 -0.45 -8.32
N GLY A 169 16.94 -0.55 -8.95
CA GLY A 169 17.05 -0.69 -10.39
C GLY A 169 16.32 0.45 -11.12
N GLU A 170 15.37 0.09 -12.00
CA GLU A 170 14.56 1.06 -12.76
C GLU A 170 13.32 1.58 -12.01
N LEU A 171 12.96 0.95 -10.88
CA LEU A 171 11.74 1.29 -10.14
C LEU A 171 12.02 2.40 -9.12
N VAL A 172 11.04 3.30 -8.98
CA VAL A 172 10.96 4.12 -7.76
C VAL A 172 10.40 3.27 -6.63
N GLU A 173 11.07 3.23 -5.50
CA GLU A 173 10.53 2.68 -4.26
C GLU A 173 9.83 3.77 -3.47
N ILE A 174 8.56 3.55 -3.14
CA ILE A 174 7.80 4.31 -2.15
C ILE A 174 7.80 3.49 -0.85
N PRO A 175 8.73 3.75 0.08
CA PRO A 175 8.97 2.83 1.18
C PRO A 175 7.73 2.67 2.07
N VAL A 176 7.59 1.46 2.63
CA VAL A 176 6.57 1.11 3.61
C VAL A 176 7.18 1.02 5.00
N ASP A 177 6.34 0.96 6.04
CA ASP A 177 6.77 0.73 7.42
C ASP A 177 5.69 -0.05 8.18
N TRP A 178 6.09 -1.07 8.94
CA TRP A 178 5.21 -1.81 9.83
C TRP A 178 4.54 -0.92 10.89
N ALA A 179 5.19 0.17 11.31
CA ALA A 179 4.60 1.13 12.26
C ALA A 179 3.36 1.84 11.70
N THR A 180 3.25 1.91 10.37
CA THR A 180 2.15 2.59 9.65
C THR A 180 1.21 1.61 8.92
N ASP A 181 1.27 0.32 9.27
CA ASP A 181 0.37 -0.74 8.77
C ASP A 181 -0.70 -1.12 9.81
N ASP A 182 -1.98 -0.96 9.46
CA ASP A 182 -3.11 -1.28 10.34
C ASP A 182 -3.17 -2.75 10.75
N ALA A 183 -2.64 -3.66 9.94
CA ALA A 183 -2.71 -5.09 10.18
C ALA A 183 -1.83 -5.53 11.34
N VAL A 184 -0.76 -4.79 11.62
CA VAL A 184 0.09 -5.01 12.79
C VAL A 184 -0.73 -4.77 14.06
N TYR A 185 -1.65 -3.80 14.07
CA TYR A 185 -2.34 -3.33 15.28
C TYR A 185 -3.72 -3.95 15.47
N TYR A 186 -4.49 -4.06 14.39
CA TYR A 186 -5.91 -4.40 14.43
C TYR A 186 -6.24 -5.86 14.13
N ARG A 187 -5.32 -6.61 13.53
CA ARG A 187 -5.58 -7.99 13.13
C ARG A 187 -5.81 -8.87 14.35
N TYR A 188 -7.02 -9.41 14.43
CA TYR A 188 -7.40 -10.45 15.37
C TYR A 188 -8.44 -11.32 14.69
N THR A 189 -8.05 -12.52 14.32
CA THR A 189 -8.89 -13.47 13.58
C THR A 189 -9.49 -14.55 14.49
N GLY A 190 -9.04 -14.63 15.75
CA GLY A 190 -9.40 -15.68 16.70
C GLY A 190 -8.55 -16.95 16.53
N GLY A 191 -7.44 -16.85 15.80
CA GLY A 191 -6.59 -17.97 15.37
C GLY A 191 -5.28 -18.12 16.16
N GLY A 192 -5.15 -17.49 17.32
CA GLY A 192 -3.98 -17.60 18.20
C GLY A 192 -3.18 -16.30 18.39
N GLU A 193 -3.74 -15.15 18.02
CA GLU A 193 -3.14 -13.85 18.33
C GLU A 193 -3.00 -13.66 19.85
N THR A 194 -1.84 -13.14 20.29
CA THR A 194 -1.46 -13.06 21.71
C THR A 194 -2.02 -11.85 22.45
N ARG A 195 -2.75 -10.97 21.75
CA ARG A 195 -3.34 -9.75 22.32
C ARG A 195 -4.62 -9.36 21.60
N PRO A 196 -5.50 -8.57 22.24
CA PRO A 196 -6.62 -7.94 21.55
C PRO A 196 -6.14 -6.91 20.51
N PRO A 197 -7.00 -6.51 19.56
CA PRO A 197 -6.77 -5.35 18.70
C PRO A 197 -6.51 -4.09 19.52
N TYR A 198 -5.67 -3.20 19.01
CA TYR A 198 -5.46 -1.88 19.62
C TYR A 198 -6.75 -1.06 19.58
N GLY A 199 -6.87 -0.13 20.54
CA GLY A 199 -7.90 0.90 20.50
C GLY A 199 -7.72 1.78 19.26
N ALA A 200 -8.83 2.22 18.66
CA ALA A 200 -8.75 3.09 17.49
C ALA A 200 -8.10 4.45 17.81
N GLY A 201 -8.33 4.97 19.03
CA GLY A 201 -7.66 6.18 19.52
C GLY A 201 -6.16 5.98 19.74
N ASP A 202 -5.74 4.83 20.28
CA ASP A 202 -4.31 4.54 20.51
C ASP A 202 -3.52 4.52 19.20
N LEU A 203 -4.09 3.93 18.14
CA LEU A 203 -3.42 3.91 16.83
C LEU A 203 -3.45 5.29 16.17
N TYR A 204 -4.52 6.06 16.36
CA TYR A 204 -4.55 7.45 15.94
C TYR A 204 -3.44 8.27 16.60
N ASP A 205 -3.26 8.16 17.92
CA ASP A 205 -2.20 8.89 18.63
C ASP A 205 -0.82 8.50 18.12
N ALA A 206 -0.59 7.21 17.86
CA ALA A 206 0.66 6.71 17.28
C ALA A 206 0.92 7.26 15.87
N TRP A 207 -0.05 7.19 14.96
CA TRP A 207 0.12 7.68 13.59
C TRP A 207 0.14 9.21 13.49
N HIS A 208 -0.55 9.91 14.37
CA HIS A 208 -0.42 11.36 14.48
C HIS A 208 0.99 11.74 14.93
N ALA A 209 1.60 10.98 15.85
CA ALA A 209 2.99 11.17 16.23
C ALA A 209 3.96 10.90 15.06
N GLU A 210 3.70 9.90 14.22
CA GLU A 210 4.45 9.67 12.98
C GLU A 210 4.37 10.86 12.03
N LEU A 211 3.19 11.46 11.84
CA LEU A 211 3.04 12.68 11.03
C LEU A 211 3.83 13.85 11.61
N ALA A 212 3.78 14.05 12.94
CA ALA A 212 4.55 15.10 13.60
C ALA A 212 6.06 14.88 13.45
N GLY A 213 6.53 13.64 13.62
CA GLY A 213 7.93 13.25 13.44
C GLY A 213 8.41 13.44 12.01
N ALA A 214 7.61 13.02 11.03
CA ALA A 214 7.93 13.17 9.61
C ALA A 214 8.10 14.63 9.20
N ARG A 215 7.36 15.56 9.81
CA ARG A 215 7.56 17.00 9.61
C ARG A 215 8.93 17.47 10.13
N GLU A 216 9.40 16.95 11.25
CA GLU A 216 10.72 17.34 11.80
C GLU A 216 11.88 16.75 10.98
N THR A 217 11.73 15.53 10.47
CA THR A 217 12.78 14.82 9.73
C THR A 217 12.70 15.03 8.22
N GLY A 218 11.56 15.52 7.72
CA GLY A 218 11.25 15.62 6.30
C GLY A 218 11.17 14.26 5.61
N SER A 219 10.43 13.32 6.21
CA SER A 219 10.23 11.95 5.73
C SER A 219 8.80 11.70 5.21
N LEU A 220 8.57 10.48 4.72
CA LEU A 220 7.28 9.96 4.29
C LEU A 220 6.57 9.26 5.46
N VAL A 221 5.27 9.49 5.58
CA VAL A 221 4.34 8.55 6.25
C VAL A 221 3.54 7.85 5.16
N ASN A 222 3.73 6.54 5.00
CA ASN A 222 3.01 5.73 4.00
C ASN A 222 2.02 4.81 4.71
N LEU A 223 0.81 5.31 4.97
CA LEU A 223 -0.20 4.52 5.67
C LEU A 223 -0.62 3.32 4.82
N THR A 224 -0.50 2.13 5.37
CA THR A 224 -0.99 0.88 4.78
C THR A 224 -2.21 0.41 5.56
N MET A 225 -3.38 0.50 4.93
CA MET A 225 -4.65 0.19 5.59
C MET A 225 -5.41 -0.89 4.85
N HIS A 226 -6.24 -1.65 5.54
CA HIS A 226 -7.03 -2.71 4.93
C HIS A 226 -8.52 -2.41 5.12
N PRO A 227 -9.36 -2.40 4.07
CA PRO A 227 -10.78 -2.08 4.23
C PRO A 227 -11.54 -2.97 5.22
N TRP A 228 -11.13 -4.24 5.37
CA TRP A 228 -11.75 -5.14 6.35
C TRP A 228 -11.37 -4.82 7.81
N GLN A 229 -10.30 -4.05 8.00
CA GLN A 229 -9.80 -3.56 9.29
C GLN A 229 -10.13 -2.08 9.51
N SER A 230 -9.45 -1.15 8.84
CA SER A 230 -9.65 0.30 9.01
C SER A 230 -11.04 0.79 8.59
N GLY A 231 -11.77 0.03 7.76
CA GLY A 231 -13.15 0.36 7.38
C GLY A 231 -14.20 0.19 8.50
N ARG A 232 -13.81 -0.21 9.71
CA ARG A 232 -14.73 -0.34 10.86
C ARG A 232 -15.08 1.04 11.44
N PRO A 233 -16.30 1.25 11.98
CA PRO A 233 -16.81 2.59 12.29
C PRO A 233 -15.91 3.48 13.17
N ALA A 234 -15.40 2.94 14.29
CA ALA A 234 -14.52 3.69 15.18
C ALA A 234 -13.18 4.05 14.53
N ARG A 235 -12.66 3.17 13.66
CA ARG A 235 -11.38 3.36 12.96
C ARG A 235 -11.52 4.38 11.84
N VAL A 236 -12.62 4.35 11.10
CA VAL A 236 -12.94 5.37 10.08
C VAL A 236 -13.13 6.76 10.71
N LEU A 237 -13.75 6.85 11.90
CA LEU A 237 -13.87 8.12 12.61
C LEU A 237 -12.49 8.73 12.89
N TRP A 238 -11.55 7.93 13.38
CA TRP A 238 -10.20 8.41 13.67
C TRP A 238 -9.34 8.63 12.42
N LEU A 239 -9.55 7.85 11.34
CA LEU A 239 -8.95 8.13 10.05
C LEU A 239 -9.36 9.52 9.54
N ARG A 240 -10.64 9.91 9.65
CA ARG A 240 -11.08 11.25 9.28
C ARG A 240 -10.37 12.34 10.09
N GLN A 241 -10.21 12.11 11.39
CA GLN A 241 -9.48 13.05 12.25
C GLN A 241 -8.01 13.16 11.81
N LEU A 242 -7.32 12.03 11.63
CA LEU A 242 -5.92 12.02 11.21
C LEU A 242 -5.69 12.75 9.88
N LEU A 243 -6.57 12.56 8.89
CA LEU A 243 -6.51 13.28 7.61
C LEU A 243 -6.79 14.78 7.77
N SER A 244 -7.66 15.16 8.71
CA SER A 244 -7.91 16.56 9.05
C SER A 244 -6.65 17.20 9.66
N ASP A 245 -6.01 16.54 10.63
CA ASP A 245 -4.81 17.06 11.29
C ASP A 245 -3.64 17.17 10.32
N ALA A 246 -3.47 16.16 9.45
CA ALA A 246 -2.45 16.18 8.39
C ALA A 246 -2.61 17.42 7.48
N LYS A 247 -3.85 17.80 7.16
CA LYS A 247 -4.15 19.02 6.38
C LYS A 247 -3.92 20.29 7.20
N GLU A 248 -4.25 20.29 8.48
CA GLU A 248 -4.09 21.44 9.37
C GLU A 248 -2.61 21.81 9.59
N PHE A 249 -1.71 20.83 9.61
CA PHE A 249 -0.26 21.10 9.64
C PHE A 249 0.19 21.99 8.47
N GLY A 250 -0.45 21.88 7.30
CA GLY A 250 -0.25 22.78 6.16
C GLY A 250 1.10 22.63 5.44
N ASP A 251 2.00 21.77 5.89
CA ASP A 251 3.34 21.54 5.33
C ASP A 251 3.59 20.07 4.97
N ILE A 252 2.56 19.22 4.99
CA ILE A 252 2.58 17.83 4.50
C ILE A 252 1.93 17.78 3.11
N TRP A 253 2.61 17.16 2.15
CA TRP A 253 1.98 16.77 0.88
C TRP A 253 1.14 15.52 1.10
N ILE A 254 -0.11 15.49 0.62
CA ILE A 254 -1.01 14.35 0.79
C ILE A 254 -1.48 13.89 -0.58
N GLY A 255 -1.26 12.61 -0.93
CA GLY A 255 -1.71 12.09 -2.21
C GLY A 255 -1.44 10.61 -2.48
N PRO A 256 -1.77 10.14 -3.69
CA PRO A 256 -1.52 8.78 -4.13
C PRO A 256 -0.03 8.48 -4.30
N ALA A 257 0.38 7.24 -4.03
CA ALA A 257 1.75 6.77 -4.17
C ALA A 257 2.31 6.97 -5.59
N GLY A 258 1.50 6.75 -6.64
CA GLY A 258 1.94 6.96 -8.02
C GLY A 258 2.30 8.41 -8.36
N GLU A 259 1.66 9.38 -7.72
CA GLU A 259 2.02 10.80 -7.91
C GLU A 259 3.34 11.13 -7.24
N LEU A 260 3.58 10.58 -6.04
CA LEU A 260 4.86 10.71 -5.36
C LEU A 260 5.99 10.05 -6.16
N ALA A 261 5.71 8.87 -6.72
CA ALA A 261 6.66 8.16 -7.57
C ALA A 261 7.00 8.94 -8.84
N ALA A 262 5.99 9.48 -9.53
CA ALA A 262 6.19 10.32 -10.72
C ALA A 262 6.98 11.60 -10.41
N HIS A 263 6.77 12.19 -9.22
CA HIS A 263 7.53 13.35 -8.74
C HIS A 263 9.00 12.99 -8.46
N HIS A 264 9.25 11.88 -7.77
CA HIS A 264 10.60 11.38 -7.53
C HIS A 264 11.32 11.05 -8.85
N GLY A 265 10.60 10.44 -9.81
CA GLY A 265 11.09 10.10 -11.14
C GLY A 265 11.63 11.30 -11.93
N LYS A 266 11.04 12.50 -11.73
CA LYS A 266 11.44 13.76 -12.38
C LYS A 266 12.49 14.55 -11.60
N SER A 267 12.66 14.24 -10.31
CA SER A 267 13.60 14.95 -9.44
C SER A 267 15.03 14.58 -9.81
N ALA A 268 15.94 15.56 -9.73
CA ALA A 268 17.36 15.29 -9.96
C ALA A 268 17.88 14.22 -8.99
N PRO A 269 18.79 13.33 -9.40
CA PRO A 269 19.38 12.33 -8.52
C PRO A 269 19.90 12.98 -7.25
N ARG A 270 19.60 12.41 -6.07
CA ARG A 270 20.14 12.93 -4.81
C ARG A 270 21.64 12.65 -4.78
N GLU A 271 22.42 13.68 -4.44
CA GLU A 271 23.83 13.53 -4.08
C GLU A 271 23.96 13.34 -2.56
N PRO A 272 24.70 12.33 -2.09
CA PRO A 272 25.29 11.26 -2.90
C PRO A 272 24.22 10.28 -3.39
N ALA A 273 24.44 9.66 -4.56
CA ALA A 273 23.62 8.60 -5.14
C ALA A 273 23.59 7.30 -4.30
N ALA A 274 24.01 7.37 -3.03
CA ALA A 274 24.19 6.25 -2.11
C ALA A 274 22.88 5.61 -1.63
N LEU A 275 21.72 6.16 -2.03
CA LEU A 275 20.41 5.61 -1.68
C LEU A 275 19.84 4.72 -2.78
N ASP A 276 20.30 4.87 -4.03
CA ASP A 276 19.83 4.02 -5.12
C ASP A 276 20.48 2.64 -5.01
N VAL A 277 19.64 1.59 -5.10
CA VAL A 277 20.04 0.21 -4.87
C VAL A 277 20.08 -0.53 -6.22
N PRO A 278 21.25 -0.98 -6.69
CA PRO A 278 21.34 -1.81 -7.89
C PRO A 278 20.73 -3.20 -7.62
N THR A 279 19.98 -3.77 -8.57
CA THR A 279 19.28 -5.04 -8.36
C THR A 279 20.24 -6.21 -8.15
N GLU A 280 21.45 -6.15 -8.71
CA GLU A 280 22.52 -7.13 -8.50
C GLU A 280 23.02 -7.22 -7.05
N THR A 281 22.69 -6.25 -6.18
CA THR A 281 23.07 -6.25 -4.76
C THR A 281 22.05 -6.92 -3.85
N LEU A 282 20.86 -7.26 -4.37
CA LEU A 282 19.74 -7.78 -3.58
C LEU A 282 19.84 -9.29 -3.32
N GLY A 283 20.46 -10.05 -4.24
CA GLY A 283 20.70 -11.48 -4.12
C GLY A 283 22.07 -11.78 -3.48
N TRP A 284 22.08 -12.34 -2.27
CA TRP A 284 23.33 -12.71 -1.59
C TRP A 284 23.91 -14.01 -2.19
N PRO A 285 25.24 -14.13 -2.42
CA PRO A 285 26.29 -13.78 -1.46
C PRO A 285 27.43 -12.90 -2.00
N LEU A 286 27.96 -12.03 -1.11
CA LEU A 286 29.24 -11.30 -1.27
C LEU A 286 30.41 -12.23 -1.62
#